data_AF-A0A0F0HGQ0-F1
#
_entry.id   AF-A0A0F0HGQ0-F1
#
_cell.length_a   1.000
_cell.length_b   1.000
_cell.length_c   1.000
_cell.angle_alpha   90.00
_cell.angle_beta   90.00
_cell.angle_gamma   90.00
#
_symmetry.space_group_name_H-M   'P 1'
#
loop_
_entity.id
_entity.type
_entity.pdbx_description
1 polymer ?
#
loop_
_entity_poly.entity_id
_entity_poly.type
_entity_poly.pdbx_seq_one_letter_code
_entity_poly.pdbx_strand_id
1 'polypeptide(L)'
;MPEVAAAVERAPEAEPEGQFAGYPYAAREFPGDTGLRAGLLVNEVRLQAGEALYLGAGVPHAYLRGLGIEILANSDNVLRG
;
A
#
# COMPACT_ATOMS: atom_id res chain seq x y z
N MET A 1 15.44 -10.79 -9.72
CA MET A 1 14.21 -10.10 -9.26
C MET A 1 13.61 -10.92 -8.14
N PRO A 2 13.36 -10.34 -6.97
CA PRO A 2 12.74 -11.04 -5.85
C PRO A 2 11.32 -11.51 -6.24
N GLU A 3 10.88 -12.62 -5.66
CA GLU A 3 9.76 -13.44 -6.16
C GLU A 3 8.46 -12.65 -6.39
N VAL A 4 8.11 -11.75 -5.46
CA VAL A 4 6.85 -10.99 -5.56
C VAL A 4 6.90 -9.93 -6.66
N ALA A 5 7.98 -9.14 -6.75
CA ALA A 5 8.11 -8.17 -7.82
C ALA A 5 8.11 -8.84 -9.20
N ALA A 6 8.80 -9.97 -9.34
CA ALA A 6 8.77 -10.77 -10.56
C ALA A 6 7.39 -11.38 -10.86
N ALA A 7 6.58 -11.67 -9.83
CA ALA A 7 5.21 -12.13 -10.01
C ALA A 7 4.31 -10.98 -10.51
N VAL A 8 4.47 -9.77 -9.95
CA VAL A 8 3.73 -8.57 -10.38
C VAL A 8 4.04 -8.20 -11.83
N GLU A 9 5.29 -8.32 -12.28
CA GLU A 9 5.67 -8.06 -13.69
C GLU A 9 5.03 -9.04 -14.67
N ARG A 10 4.76 -10.27 -14.24
CA ARG A 10 4.13 -11.32 -15.07
C ARG A 10 2.61 -11.33 -14.95
N ALA A 11 2.05 -10.63 -13.97
CA ALA A 11 0.61 -10.54 -13.80
C ALA A 11 -0.02 -9.76 -14.96
N PRO A 12 -1.27 -10.05 -15.34
CA PRO A 12 -2.01 -9.16 -16.21
C PRO A 12 -2.05 -7.76 -15.60
N GLU A 13 -2.10 -6.73 -16.46
CA GLU A 13 -2.20 -5.36 -16.00
C GLU A 13 -3.43 -5.22 -15.10
N ALA A 14 -3.22 -4.69 -13.90
CA ALA A 14 -4.30 -4.50 -12.94
C ALA A 14 -5.32 -3.52 -13.52
N GLU A 15 -6.62 -3.81 -13.35
CA GLU A 15 -7.65 -2.84 -13.67
C GLU A 15 -7.37 -1.56 -12.87
N PRO A 16 -7.42 -0.35 -13.48
CA PRO A 16 -7.01 0.88 -12.80
C PRO A 16 -7.74 1.15 -11.47
N GLU A 17 -8.97 0.66 -11.38
CA GLU A 17 -9.87 0.78 -10.22
C GLU A 17 -10.06 -0.56 -9.49
N GLY A 18 -9.41 -1.63 -9.98
CA GLY A 18 -9.47 -2.94 -9.40
C GLY A 18 -8.67 -3.08 -8.11
N GLN A 19 -8.90 -4.18 -7.42
CA GLN A 19 -8.09 -4.58 -6.27
C GLN A 19 -6.64 -4.75 -6.72
N PHE A 20 -5.69 -4.25 -5.93
CA PHE A 20 -4.25 -4.30 -6.20
C PHE A 20 -3.71 -3.33 -7.27
N ALA A 21 -4.50 -2.36 -7.75
CA ALA A 21 -4.05 -1.37 -8.73
C ALA A 21 -2.89 -0.47 -8.25
N GLY A 22 -2.76 -0.24 -6.94
CA GLY A 22 -1.66 0.47 -6.32
C GLY A 22 -0.41 -0.38 -6.12
N TYR A 23 -0.56 -1.69 -6.11
CA TYR A 23 0.49 -2.64 -5.73
C TYR A 23 1.69 -2.69 -6.70
N PRO A 24 1.53 -2.55 -8.04
CA PRO A 24 2.66 -2.45 -8.96
C PRO A 24 3.61 -1.28 -8.69
N TYR A 25 3.11 -0.17 -8.13
CA TYR A 25 3.98 0.94 -7.74
C TYR A 25 4.92 0.52 -6.61
N ALA A 26 4.38 -0.12 -5.56
CA ALA A 26 5.17 -0.61 -4.44
C ALA A 26 6.21 -1.66 -4.89
N ALA A 27 5.82 -2.59 -5.77
CA ALA A 27 6.73 -3.64 -6.26
C ALA A 27 7.88 -3.09 -7.12
N ARG A 28 7.67 -1.98 -7.84
CA ARG A 28 8.72 -1.33 -8.64
C ARG A 28 9.68 -0.51 -7.78
N GLU A 29 9.15 0.21 -6.79
CA GLU A 29 9.94 1.03 -5.87
C GLU A 29 10.74 0.16 -4.88
N PHE A 30 10.14 -0.96 -4.41
CA PHE A 30 10.69 -1.81 -3.36
C PHE A 30 10.79 -3.28 -3.78
N PRO A 31 11.49 -3.62 -4.87
CA PRO A 31 11.38 -4.93 -5.51
C PRO A 31 11.81 -6.12 -4.65
N GLY A 32 12.60 -5.91 -3.58
CA GLY A 32 13.05 -6.95 -2.66
C GLY A 32 12.53 -6.86 -1.25
N ASP A 33 11.55 -5.98 -1.01
CA ASP A 33 11.03 -5.77 0.31
C ASP A 33 10.06 -6.89 0.72
N THR A 34 10.27 -7.44 1.91
CA THR A 34 9.41 -8.49 2.48
C THR A 34 7.99 -7.99 2.75
N GLY A 35 7.84 -6.69 2.97
CA GLY A 35 6.58 -5.96 3.14
C GLY A 35 5.66 -6.05 1.93
N LEU A 36 6.18 -6.37 0.73
CA LEU A 36 5.32 -6.73 -0.39
C LEU A 36 4.42 -7.92 0.01
N ARG A 37 4.99 -9.00 0.55
CA ARG A 37 4.20 -10.18 0.97
C ARG A 37 3.19 -9.82 2.06
N ALA A 38 3.58 -8.98 3.02
CA ALA A 38 2.68 -8.51 4.08
C ALA A 38 1.52 -7.65 3.52
N GLY A 39 1.79 -6.85 2.48
CA GLY A 39 0.79 -6.03 1.79
C GLY A 39 -0.37 -6.82 1.19
N LEU A 40 -0.17 -8.10 0.86
CA LEU A 40 -1.24 -8.99 0.38
C LEU A 40 -2.23 -9.40 1.48
N LEU A 41 -1.88 -9.19 2.76
CA LEU A 41 -2.72 -9.53 3.92
C LEU A 41 -3.58 -8.36 4.41
N VAL A 42 -3.43 -7.17 3.81
CA VAL A 42 -4.19 -5.96 4.17
C VAL A 42 -5.07 -5.51 3.01
N ASN A 43 -6.09 -4.72 3.32
CA ASN A 43 -6.98 -4.18 2.31
C ASN A 43 -6.26 -3.09 1.50
N GLU A 44 -6.28 -3.21 0.17
CA GLU A 44 -5.99 -2.06 -0.68
C GLU A 44 -7.23 -1.16 -0.73
N VAL A 45 -7.07 0.07 -0.26
CA VAL A 45 -8.11 1.09 -0.25
C VAL A 45 -7.70 2.22 -1.19
N ARG A 46 -8.58 2.56 -2.13
CA ARG A 46 -8.44 3.73 -3.01
C ARG A 46 -9.45 4.78 -2.57
N LEU A 47 -8.94 5.92 -2.10
CA LEU A 47 -9.78 7.07 -1.77
C LEU A 47 -9.96 7.98 -2.99
N GLN A 48 -11.20 8.36 -3.25
CA GLN A 48 -11.56 9.46 -4.15
C GLN A 48 -11.40 10.80 -3.44
N ALA A 49 -11.38 11.89 -4.22
CA ALA A 49 -11.29 13.22 -3.66
C ALA A 49 -12.47 13.50 -2.71
N GLY A 50 -12.16 13.86 -1.47
CA GLY A 50 -13.15 14.11 -0.41
C GLY A 50 -13.49 12.89 0.44
N GLU A 51 -13.06 11.69 0.05
CA GLU A 51 -13.18 10.51 0.91
C GLU A 51 -12.08 10.49 1.99
N ALA A 52 -12.37 9.82 3.10
CA ALA A 52 -11.48 9.68 4.22
C ALA A 52 -11.58 8.27 4.81
N LEU A 53 -10.52 7.84 5.47
CA LEU A 53 -10.48 6.60 6.24
C LEU A 53 -9.91 6.90 7.63
N TYR A 54 -10.37 6.15 8.63
CA TYR A 54 -9.84 6.22 9.99
C TYR A 54 -8.90 5.05 10.26
N LEU A 55 -7.71 5.34 10.78
CA LEU A 55 -6.72 4.34 11.17
C LEU A 55 -6.61 4.33 12.70
N GLY A 56 -7.08 3.24 13.30
CA GLY A 56 -6.92 3.00 14.73
C GLY A 56 -5.48 2.69 15.11
N ALA A 57 -5.15 2.86 16.39
CA ALA A 57 -3.84 2.47 16.92
C ALA A 57 -3.56 0.98 16.66
N GLY A 58 -2.35 0.66 16.18
CA GLY A 58 -1.92 -0.72 15.92
C GLY A 58 -2.46 -1.35 14.64
N VAL A 59 -3.21 -0.61 13.80
CA VAL A 59 -3.64 -1.09 12.48
C VAL A 59 -2.49 -0.96 11.48
N PRO A 60 -1.97 -2.04 10.88
CA PRO A 60 -0.97 -1.95 9.82
C PRO A 60 -1.55 -1.22 8.60
N HIS A 61 -0.83 -0.21 8.11
CA HIS A 61 -1.23 0.56 6.94
C HIS A 61 -0.01 1.14 6.23
N ALA A 62 -0.16 1.43 4.94
CA ALA A 62 0.85 2.11 4.14
C ALA A 62 0.15 2.96 3.08
N TYR A 63 0.64 4.18 2.88
CA TYR A 63 0.22 5.03 1.77
C TYR A 63 1.09 4.71 0.55
N LEU A 64 0.48 4.22 -0.53
CA LEU A 64 1.23 3.76 -1.71
C LEU A 64 1.41 4.86 -2.76
N ARG A 65 0.37 5.64 -3.05
CA ARG A 65 0.38 6.66 -4.11
C ARG A 65 -0.77 7.66 -3.96
N GLY A 66 -0.52 8.92 -4.30
CA GLY A 66 -1.52 9.98 -4.36
C GLY A 66 -1.14 11.19 -3.51
N LEU A 67 -2.11 12.06 -3.29
CA LEU A 67 -2.02 13.22 -2.39
C LEU A 67 -3.20 13.18 -1.42
N GLY A 68 -2.92 13.33 -0.13
CA GLY A 68 -3.92 13.36 0.92
C GLY A 68 -3.54 14.31 2.04
N ILE A 69 -4.52 14.61 2.91
CA ILE A 69 -4.31 15.32 4.16
C ILE A 69 -4.36 14.29 5.28
N GLU A 70 -3.37 14.32 6.16
CA GLU A 70 -3.28 13.45 7.32
C GLU A 70 -3.40 14.26 8.61
N ILE A 71 -4.24 13.79 9.53
CA ILE A 71 -4.45 14.40 10.85
C ILE A 71 -4.17 13.31 11.89
N LEU A 72 -3.17 13.55 12.73
CA LEU A 72 -2.68 12.60 13.72
C LEU A 72 -2.73 13.21 15.12
N ALA A 73 -2.72 12.35 16.13
CA ALA A 73 -2.37 12.78 17.49
C ALA A 73 -0.93 13.31 17.52
N ASN A 74 -0.57 14.07 18.57
CA ASN A 74 0.81 14.51 18.77
C ASN A 74 1.69 13.34 19.24
N SER A 75 2.01 12.45 18.31
CA SER A 75 2.85 11.27 18.47
C SER A 75 3.44 10.89 17.12
N ASP A 76 4.69 10.47 17.13
CA ASP A 76 5.47 9.99 15.99
C ASP A 76 5.95 8.55 16.21
N ASN A 77 5.36 7.83 17.16
CA ASN A 77 5.66 6.43 17.40
C ASN A 77 5.21 5.58 16.20
N VAL A 78 6.18 5.06 15.46
CA VAL A 78 5.94 4.22 14.28
C VAL A 78 6.72 2.91 14.43
N LEU A 79 6.00 1.79 14.43
CA LEU A 79 6.59 0.46 14.26
C LEU A 79 6.60 0.12 12.78
N ARG A 80 7.76 -0.26 12.25
CA ARG A 80 7.95 -0.70 10.86
C ARG A 80 8.37 -2.17 10.87
N GLY A 81 7.91 -2.92 9.88
CA GLY A 81 8.23 -4.34 9.69
C GLY A 81 8.26 -4.69 8.22
#